data_AF-A0A2N6E5G4-F1
#
_entry.id   AF-A0A2N6E5G4-F1
#
_cell.length_a   1.000
_cell.length_b   1.000
_cell.length_c   1.000
_cell.angle_alpha   90.00
_cell.angle_beta   90.00
_cell.angle_gamma   90.00
#
_symmetry.space_group_name_H-M   'P 1'
#
loop_
_entity.id
_entity.type
_entity.pdbx_description
1 polymer ?
#
loop_
_entity_poly.entity_id
_entity_poly.type
_entity_poly.pdbx_seq_one_letter_code
_entity_poly.pdbx_strand_id
1 'polypeptide(L)'
;MKSGWIVVFFIFFGFSINSSLAEKTKVYQFSKTFQTKQGPVTFSHERHADTYAKDCAFCHVALNIFGGKMNKMFAHNFCNDCHVQREISANKDCQYCHSEPVELSMK
;
A
#
# COMPACT_ATOMS: atom_id res chain seq x y z
N MET A 1 11.88 45.95 -40.21
CA MET A 1 13.00 45.39 -39.42
C MET A 1 12.61 45.39 -37.95
N LYS A 2 12.82 44.25 -37.27
CA LYS A 2 12.90 44.04 -35.81
C LYS A 2 11.61 44.07 -34.98
N SER A 3 10.84 42.98 -35.00
CA SER A 3 9.94 42.60 -33.90
C SER A 3 9.44 41.15 -34.08
N GLY A 4 10.35 40.17 -34.03
CA GLY A 4 9.97 38.77 -34.21
C GLY A 4 10.82 37.73 -33.48
N TRP A 5 11.82 38.12 -32.69
CA TRP A 5 12.82 37.18 -32.14
C TRP A 5 12.89 37.10 -30.61
N ILE A 6 12.09 37.88 -29.88
CA ILE A 6 12.16 37.91 -28.40
C ILE A 6 11.21 36.90 -27.73
N VAL A 7 10.15 36.44 -28.42
CA VAL A 7 9.13 35.57 -27.78
C VAL A 7 9.51 34.07 -27.81
N VAL A 8 10.50 33.68 -28.61
CA VAL A 8 10.87 32.25 -28.77
C VAL A 8 11.83 31.76 -27.67
N PHE A 9 12.47 32.65 -26.92
CA PHE A 9 13.46 32.26 -25.91
C PHE A 9 12.89 31.76 -24.57
N PHE A 10 11.59 31.93 -24.32
CA PHE A 10 10.95 31.51 -23.07
C PHE A 10 10.34 30.09 -23.10
N ILE A 11 10.44 29.36 -24.22
CA ILE A 11 9.77 28.06 -24.36
C ILE A 11 10.64 26.87 -23.90
N PHE A 12 11.93 27.07 -23.57
CA PHE A 12 12.86 25.95 -23.36
C PHE A 12 13.42 25.73 -21.94
N PHE A 13 13.07 26.53 -20.93
CA PHE A 13 13.77 26.49 -19.63
C PHE A 13 12.92 26.11 -18.40
N GLY A 14 11.76 25.49 -18.57
CA GLY A 14 10.77 25.44 -17.48
C GLY A 14 10.26 24.11 -16.97
N PHE A 15 10.66 22.95 -17.51
CA PHE A 15 10.02 21.68 -17.10
C PHE A 15 10.97 20.48 -17.05
N SER A 16 12.06 20.60 -16.29
CA SER A 16 12.70 19.41 -15.74
C SER A 16 11.94 19.02 -14.47
N ILE A 17 10.82 18.32 -14.65
CA ILE A 17 10.13 17.67 -13.55
C ILE A 17 11.03 16.59 -12.95
N ASN A 18 11.41 16.79 -11.69
CA ASN A 18 12.20 15.84 -10.90
C ASN A 18 11.42 14.51 -10.78
N SER A 19 11.86 13.50 -11.52
CA SER A 19 11.31 12.13 -11.54
C SER A 19 11.52 11.35 -10.23
N SER A 20 12.27 11.89 -9.27
CA SER A 20 12.59 11.23 -7.99
C SER A 20 11.38 11.01 -7.05
N LEU A 21 10.29 11.77 -7.22
CA LEU A 21 9.07 11.58 -6.43
C LEU A 21 8.21 10.40 -6.94
N ALA A 22 8.31 10.07 -8.23
CA ALA A 22 7.53 8.99 -8.83
C ALA A 22 8.01 7.59 -8.40
N GLU A 23 9.24 7.47 -7.90
CA GLU A 23 9.79 6.17 -7.51
C GLU A 23 9.44 5.79 -6.05
N LYS A 24 9.42 6.77 -5.13
CA LYS A 24 9.03 6.55 -3.73
C LYS A 24 7.59 6.09 -3.56
N THR A 25 6.68 6.51 -4.43
CA THR A 25 5.27 6.09 -4.38
C THR A 25 5.08 4.63 -4.75
N LYS A 26 5.92 4.06 -5.64
CA LYS A 26 5.74 2.70 -6.13
C LYS A 26 5.94 1.62 -5.05
N VAL A 27 6.82 1.87 -4.08
CA VAL A 27 7.08 0.96 -2.95
C VAL A 27 5.94 0.99 -1.93
N TYR A 28 5.22 2.10 -1.85
CA TYR A 28 4.12 2.28 -0.90
C TYR A 28 2.84 1.51 -1.29
N GLN A 29 2.62 1.38 -2.60
CA GLN A 29 1.42 0.80 -3.25
C GLN A 29 1.47 -0.74 -3.33
N PHE A 30 1.99 -1.42 -2.30
CA PHE A 30 2.08 -2.87 -2.28
C PHE A 30 0.78 -3.53 -1.77
N SER A 31 0.30 -4.54 -2.48
CA SER A 31 -0.78 -5.40 -2.00
C SER A 31 -0.42 -6.88 -2.14
N LYS A 32 -0.98 -7.71 -1.25
CA LYS A 32 -0.78 -9.16 -1.29
C LYS A 32 -2.07 -9.91 -0.99
N THR A 33 -2.44 -10.82 -1.87
CA THR A 33 -3.59 -11.70 -1.67
C THR A 33 -3.15 -13.09 -1.22
N PHE A 34 -3.80 -13.59 -0.18
CA PHE A 34 -3.64 -14.94 0.34
C PHE A 34 -4.87 -15.77 -0.02
N GLN A 35 -4.66 -16.82 -0.82
CA GLN A 35 -5.74 -17.78 -1.12
C GLN A 35 -5.92 -18.74 0.06
N THR A 36 -7.12 -18.78 0.65
CA THR A 36 -7.44 -19.66 1.78
C THR A 36 -8.73 -20.43 1.51
N LYS A 37 -9.02 -21.48 2.31
CA LYS A 37 -10.25 -22.27 2.15
C LYS A 37 -11.51 -21.48 2.50
N GLN A 38 -11.39 -20.47 3.35
CA GLN A 38 -12.48 -19.64 3.87
C GLN A 38 -12.81 -18.47 2.95
N GLY A 39 -11.98 -18.21 1.93
CA GLY A 39 -12.06 -17.05 1.05
C GLY A 39 -10.69 -16.38 0.90
N PRO A 40 -10.45 -15.64 -0.19
CA PRO A 40 -9.22 -14.87 -0.34
C PRO A 40 -9.14 -13.77 0.71
N VAL A 41 -7.91 -13.39 1.07
CA VAL A 41 -7.62 -12.28 1.99
C VAL A 41 -6.65 -11.35 1.31
N THR A 42 -7.01 -10.09 1.11
CA THR A 42 -6.13 -9.10 0.47
C THR A 42 -5.63 -8.09 1.48
N PHE A 43 -4.31 -8.01 1.62
CA PHE A 43 -3.62 -6.98 2.39
C PHE A 43 -3.26 -5.79 1.49
N SER A 44 -3.56 -4.58 1.94
CA SER A 44 -3.11 -3.31 1.32
C SER A 44 -2.11 -2.63 2.26
N HIS A 45 -0.85 -2.51 1.82
CA HIS A 45 0.20 -1.84 2.59
C HIS A 45 -0.07 -0.36 2.78
N GLU A 46 -0.49 0.33 1.72
CA GLU A 46 -0.86 1.75 1.73
C GLU A 46 -1.88 2.07 2.83
N ARG A 47 -3.02 1.34 2.86
CA ARG A 47 -4.06 1.57 3.87
C ARG A 47 -3.53 1.40 5.29
N HIS A 48 -2.67 0.41 5.51
CA HIS A 48 -2.13 0.14 6.84
C HIS A 48 -1.10 1.18 7.26
N ALA A 49 -0.19 1.56 6.37
CA ALA A 49 0.85 2.54 6.65
C ALA A 49 0.29 3.96 6.82
N ASP A 50 -0.73 4.36 6.04
CA ASP A 50 -1.33 5.70 6.12
C ASP A 50 -2.19 5.86 7.37
N THR A 51 -3.00 4.84 7.67
CA THR A 51 -4.12 4.98 8.60
C THR A 51 -3.77 4.48 10.01
N TYR A 52 -2.98 3.41 10.12
CA TYR A 52 -2.88 2.64 11.37
C TYR A 52 -1.44 2.43 11.88
N ALA A 53 -0.44 2.49 11.02
CA ALA A 53 0.96 2.20 11.36
C ALA A 53 1.90 3.27 10.80
N LYS A 54 1.85 4.48 11.39
CA LYS A 54 2.80 5.59 11.09
C LYS A 54 4.26 5.23 11.36
N ASP A 55 4.49 4.16 12.11
CA ASP A 55 5.80 3.59 12.38
C ASP A 55 6.03 2.34 11.51
N CYS A 56 6.88 2.50 10.49
CA CYS A 56 7.27 1.43 9.58
C CYS A 56 7.93 0.25 10.31
N ALA A 57 8.64 0.51 11.42
CA ALA A 57 9.38 -0.52 12.15
C ALA A 57 8.44 -1.54 12.80
N PHE A 58 7.23 -1.12 13.20
CA PHE A 58 6.26 -1.99 13.85
C PHE A 58 5.99 -3.27 13.06
N CYS A 59 5.75 -3.14 11.75
CA CYS A 59 5.50 -4.27 10.88
C CYS A 59 6.79 -4.90 10.34
N HIS A 60 7.79 -4.11 9.96
CA HIS A 60 9.00 -4.62 9.31
C HIS A 60 9.93 -5.38 10.27
N VAL A 61 10.02 -4.96 11.53
CA VAL A 61 10.77 -5.71 12.55
C VAL A 61 10.06 -7.03 12.87
N ALA A 62 8.74 -6.99 13.07
CA ALA A 62 7.95 -8.20 13.23
C ALA A 62 8.16 -9.14 12.04
N LEU A 63 8.01 -8.65 10.82
CA LEU A 63 8.21 -9.43 9.60
C LEU A 63 9.60 -10.10 9.54
N ASN A 64 10.65 -9.38 9.94
CA ASN A 64 12.01 -9.92 9.98
C ASN A 64 12.17 -11.04 11.02
N ILE A 65 11.51 -10.93 12.18
CA ILE A 65 11.47 -12.02 13.18
C ILE A 65 10.85 -13.29 12.59
N PHE A 66 9.86 -13.14 11.70
CA PHE A 66 9.20 -14.26 11.00
C PHE A 66 9.84 -14.61 9.64
N GLY A 67 11.12 -14.30 9.43
CA GLY A 67 11.89 -14.71 8.25
C GLY A 67 11.72 -13.80 7.02
N GLY A 68 11.27 -12.56 7.23
CA GLY A 68 11.25 -11.50 6.20
C GLY A 68 10.19 -11.67 5.12
N LYS A 69 9.28 -12.65 5.24
CA LYS A 69 8.28 -12.97 4.21
C LYS A 69 6.88 -13.00 4.79
N MET A 70 6.00 -12.16 4.22
CA MET A 70 4.57 -12.15 4.53
C MET A 70 3.95 -13.46 4.05
N ASN A 71 3.78 -14.43 4.94
CA ASN A 71 3.16 -15.72 4.65
C ASN A 71 1.79 -15.85 5.33
N LYS A 72 1.02 -16.89 4.99
CA LYS A 72 -0.36 -17.06 5.50
C LYS A 72 -0.40 -17.18 7.03
N MET A 73 0.57 -17.88 7.63
CA MET A 73 0.61 -18.10 9.08
C MET A 73 0.97 -16.81 9.83
N PHE A 74 1.99 -16.08 9.37
CA PHE A 74 2.34 -14.77 9.90
C PHE A 74 1.15 -13.81 9.80
N ALA A 75 0.52 -13.73 8.63
CA ALA A 75 -0.60 -12.83 8.40
C ALA A 75 -1.80 -13.17 9.29
N HIS A 76 -2.11 -14.46 9.48
CA HIS A 76 -3.24 -14.84 10.33
C HIS A 76 -3.04 -14.40 11.79
N ASN A 77 -1.87 -14.66 12.37
CA ASN A 77 -1.61 -14.30 13.77
C ASN A 77 -1.42 -12.79 13.93
N PHE A 78 -0.50 -12.19 13.17
CA PHE A 78 -0.12 -10.79 13.35
C PHE A 78 -1.24 -9.82 12.98
N CYS A 79 -1.97 -10.07 11.89
CA CYS A 79 -3.07 -9.18 11.49
C CYS A 79 -4.23 -9.26 12.50
N ASN A 80 -4.58 -10.47 12.95
CA ASN A 80 -5.63 -10.66 13.94
C ASN A 80 -5.28 -9.97 15.26
N ASP A 81 -4.07 -10.19 15.79
CA ASP A 81 -3.64 -9.61 17.06
C ASP A 81 -3.70 -8.07 17.02
N CYS A 82 -3.25 -7.46 15.93
CA CYS A 82 -3.32 -6.01 15.76
C CYS A 82 -4.77 -5.52 15.66
N HIS A 83 -5.61 -6.19 14.86
CA HIS A 83 -7.02 -5.82 14.71
C HIS A 83 -7.80 -5.95 16.02
N VAL A 84 -7.50 -6.96 16.84
CA VAL A 84 -8.05 -7.12 18.19
C VAL A 84 -7.61 -5.98 19.10
N GLN A 85 -6.31 -5.71 19.19
CA GLN A 85 -5.76 -4.67 20.07
C GLN A 85 -6.22 -3.26 19.72
N ARG A 86 -6.49 -2.99 18.44
CA ARG A 86 -6.93 -1.68 17.94
C ARG A 86 -8.45 -1.57 17.79
N GLU A 87 -9.19 -2.59 18.24
CA GLU A 87 -10.65 -2.69 18.12
C GLU A 87 -11.17 -2.42 16.69
N ILE A 88 -10.37 -2.81 15.68
CA ILE A 88 -10.76 -2.64 14.28
C ILE A 88 -11.88 -3.65 13.99
N SER A 89 -12.98 -3.16 13.42
CA SER A 89 -14.20 -3.92 13.13
C SER A 89 -13.98 -5.22 12.35
N ALA A 90 -12.85 -5.34 11.65
CA ALA A 90 -12.40 -6.55 10.96
C ALA A 90 -12.15 -7.78 11.87
N ASN A 91 -12.28 -7.64 13.19
CA ASN A 91 -12.13 -8.71 14.18
C ASN A 91 -13.41 -9.55 14.37
N LYS A 92 -14.61 -8.96 14.28
CA LYS A 92 -15.81 -9.63 14.81
C LYS A 92 -16.44 -10.67 13.87
N ASP A 93 -16.19 -10.55 12.57
CA ASP A 93 -16.70 -11.49 11.57
C ASP A 93 -15.60 -11.93 10.62
N CYS A 94 -15.45 -13.25 10.42
CA CYS A 94 -14.43 -13.84 9.53
C CYS A 94 -14.44 -13.23 8.12
N GLN A 95 -15.61 -12.79 7.66
CA GLN A 95 -15.85 -12.26 6.31
C GLN A 95 -15.18 -10.91 6.06
N TYR A 96 -14.84 -10.13 7.11
CA TYR A 96 -14.12 -8.86 6.92
C TYR A 96 -12.72 -9.06 6.33
N CYS A 97 -12.09 -10.20 6.64
CA CYS A 97 -10.81 -10.58 6.05
C CYS A 97 -11.02 -11.51 4.85
N HIS A 98 -11.93 -12.48 4.96
CA HIS A 98 -12.21 -13.48 3.94
C HIS A 98 -13.32 -13.02 2.99
N SER A 99 -12.97 -12.15 2.05
CA SER A 99 -13.90 -11.61 1.06
C SER A 99 -13.42 -11.90 -0.36
N GLU A 100 -14.34 -11.93 -1.34
CA GLU A 100 -13.98 -12.12 -2.74
C GLU A 100 -12.91 -11.09 -3.20
N PRO A 101 -12.03 -11.45 -4.14
CA PRO A 101 -11.02 -10.52 -4.63
C PRO A 101 -11.69 -9.25 -5.15
N VAL A 102 -11.16 -8.08 -4.74
CA VAL A 102 -11.68 -6.74 -5.10
C VAL A 102 -11.81 -6.51 -6.62
N GLU A 103 -11.22 -7.37 -7.45
CA GLU A 103 -11.43 -7.35 -8.91
C GLU A 103 -12.86 -7.71 -9.36
N LEU A 104 -13.68 -8.34 -8.52
CA LEU A 104 -15.04 -8.77 -8.88
C LEU A 104 -16.16 -7.90 -8.30
N SER A 105 -15.86 -6.94 -7.42
CA SER A 105 -16.88 -6.11 -6.74
C SER A 105 -17.13 -4.74 -7.38
N MET A 106 -16.61 -4.48 -8.59
CA MET A 106 -16.87 -3.25 -9.36
C MET A 106 -17.79 -3.51 -10.55
N LYS A 107 -18.94 -4.14 -10.31
CA LYS A 107 -20.07 -4.17 -11.25
C LYS A 107 -21.18 -3.25 -10.76
#